data_AF-A0A968U6I2-F1
#
_entry.id   AF-A0A968U6I2-F1
#
_cell.length_a   1.000
_cell.length_b   1.000
_cell.length_c   1.000
_cell.angle_alpha   90.00
_cell.angle_beta   90.00
_cell.angle_gamma   90.00
#
_symmetry.space_group_name_H-M   'P 1'
#
loop_
_entity.id
_entity.type
_entity.pdbx_description
1 polymer ?
#
loop_
_entity_poly.entity_id
_entity_poly.type
_entity_poly.pdbx_seq_one_letter_code
_entity_poly.pdbx_strand_id
1 'polypeptide(L)'
;RRSLALGEYHPLPERIDAAYRLRLNEWNGEKTIELELVGVRLPEDVDLPPMLSSRTAANGATVDVTIEGNDLNGAIATPTLSPAQALSKKLTEAFSRKHQPNSNHSESLIRYTIESQVEREPQLTIEPIDPAVPSGFFQTANGNSVDLDIEIDADAETEAETVPHQVEFYYSKRKYSCIISQSGEFKELRIKNAEGQVLAVQPRQRIGLLGKRREDAKEVDVSLPHYFNLIRAALSALEISDKSQLIQEKDQLLTEKNRQIKTLHQQVELLNQELSQLSTEQQQQFQILQTDLQAREAAIQAHESQISRLQTELSHSTQLDLEQIRRQVKSKVGELVWSALDQRSQKDLYFAYKNHEIIRSEGFTAQIADYSEAGLRLGFAVEREIIHPFFKSLHQFLLTNGGSDEIGGVMLGNRKKYTLGMLPPLVSAQWYSFRDDALKRSSESEEDDLYCMVSFGRQVSQSDRQKLETFLSRWKHPLAEWLNTGAIAAASTIDQINKLRNIAAHAESSLYQWQFQILDALVIGSETKCGIFREIYSKNQK
;
A
#
# COMPACT_ATOMS: atom_id res chain seq x y z
N ARG A 1 -36.66 21.47 -13.64
CA ARG A 1 -35.84 20.25 -13.43
C ARG A 1 -34.74 20.63 -12.45
N ARG A 2 -34.81 20.17 -11.19
CA ARG A 2 -33.82 20.42 -10.14
C ARG A 2 -32.61 19.52 -10.38
N SER A 3 -31.42 20.09 -10.50
CA SER A 3 -30.15 19.37 -10.43
C SER A 3 -29.66 19.39 -8.97
N LEU A 4 -29.62 18.21 -8.35
CA LEU A 4 -28.94 17.99 -7.07
C LEU A 4 -27.43 18.16 -7.28
N ALA A 5 -26.83 19.16 -6.64
CA ALA A 5 -25.38 19.26 -6.51
C ALA A 5 -24.98 18.38 -5.30
N LEU A 6 -24.20 17.34 -5.57
CA LEU A 6 -23.60 16.46 -4.57
C LEU A 6 -22.14 16.90 -4.36
N GLY A 7 -21.80 17.18 -3.10
CA GLY A 7 -20.43 17.18 -2.59
C GLY A 7 -19.76 18.55 -2.49
N GLU A 8 -19.96 19.26 -1.38
CA GLU A 8 -19.04 20.32 -0.97
C GLU A 8 -17.70 19.67 -0.58
N TYR A 9 -16.63 20.02 -1.31
CA TYR A 9 -15.29 19.54 -1.04
C TYR A 9 -14.77 20.19 0.24
N HIS A 10 -14.75 19.43 1.34
CA HIS A 10 -14.06 19.84 2.56
C HIS A 10 -12.59 19.40 2.48
N PRO A 11 -11.62 20.33 2.54
CA PRO A 11 -10.22 19.95 2.59
C PRO A 11 -9.97 19.12 3.85
N LEU A 12 -9.32 17.97 3.67
CA LEU A 12 -8.88 17.13 4.78
C LEU A 12 -7.90 17.93 5.67
N PRO A 13 -7.99 17.79 7.02
CA PRO A 13 -7.04 18.39 7.94
C PRO A 13 -5.61 17.98 7.61
N GLU A 14 -4.63 18.85 7.94
CA GLU A 14 -3.21 18.58 7.67
C GLU A 14 -2.69 17.33 8.41
N ARG A 15 -3.32 16.98 9.54
CA ARG A 15 -3.01 15.78 10.33
C ARG A 15 -4.29 15.16 10.87
N ILE A 16 -4.35 13.83 10.81
CA ILE A 16 -5.43 13.02 11.37
C ILE A 16 -4.82 11.82 12.09
N ASP A 17 -5.42 11.44 13.21
CA ASP A 17 -5.16 10.17 13.86
C ASP A 17 -6.08 9.12 13.23
N ALA A 18 -5.50 8.09 12.62
CA ALA A 18 -6.25 7.01 11.98
C ALA A 18 -6.09 5.70 12.76
N ALA A 19 -7.21 5.08 13.13
CA ALA A 19 -7.25 3.70 13.60
C ALA A 19 -7.49 2.78 12.41
N TYR A 20 -6.63 1.78 12.23
CA TYR A 20 -6.73 0.81 11.13
C TYR A 20 -6.59 -0.62 11.63
N ARG A 21 -7.19 -1.55 10.89
CA ARG A 21 -7.10 -2.99 11.08
C ARG A 21 -6.46 -3.59 9.85
N LEU A 22 -5.37 -4.32 10.03
CA LEU A 22 -4.76 -5.10 8.96
C LEU A 22 -5.38 -6.49 8.92
N ARG A 23 -5.67 -6.99 7.72
CA ARG A 23 -6.12 -8.35 7.48
C ARG A 23 -5.24 -8.98 6.41
N LEU A 24 -4.93 -10.27 6.61
CA LEU A 24 -4.28 -11.08 5.59
C LEU A 24 -5.38 -11.71 4.74
N ASN A 25 -5.41 -11.38 3.45
CA ASN A 25 -6.29 -12.01 2.48
C ASN A 25 -5.47 -13.04 1.70
N GLU A 26 -5.92 -14.29 1.71
CA GLU A 26 -5.33 -15.37 0.93
C GLU A 26 -6.31 -15.78 -0.16
N TRP A 27 -6.00 -15.44 -1.41
CA TRP A 27 -6.83 -15.77 -2.57
C TRP A 27 -5.96 -16.34 -3.68
N ASN A 28 -6.33 -17.51 -4.23
CA ASN A 28 -5.56 -18.24 -5.25
C ASN A 28 -4.08 -18.49 -4.91
N GLY A 29 -3.74 -18.62 -3.63
CA GLY A 29 -2.35 -18.82 -3.18
C GLY A 29 -1.51 -17.55 -3.13
N GLU A 30 -2.06 -16.39 -3.53
CA GLU A 30 -1.45 -15.08 -3.26
C GLU A 30 -1.92 -14.54 -1.91
N LYS A 31 -0.96 -14.02 -1.14
CA LYS A 31 -1.20 -13.36 0.14
C LYS A 31 -1.11 -11.86 -0.04
N THR A 32 -2.19 -11.14 0.23
CA THR A 32 -2.22 -9.68 0.22
C THR A 32 -2.58 -9.14 1.60
N ILE A 33 -2.04 -7.98 1.96
CA ILE A 33 -2.37 -7.29 3.20
C ILE A 33 -3.42 -6.23 2.86
N GLU A 34 -4.61 -6.37 3.45
CA GLU A 34 -5.68 -5.39 3.35
C GLU A 34 -5.67 -4.48 4.58
N LEU A 35 -5.70 -3.17 4.34
CA LEU A 35 -5.84 -2.15 5.37
C LEU A 35 -7.28 -1.67 5.41
N GLU A 36 -7.96 -1.92 6.52
CA GLU A 36 -9.32 -1.46 6.78
C GLU A 36 -9.25 -0.28 7.75
N LEU A 37 -9.73 0.89 7.33
CA LEU A 37 -9.79 2.07 8.18
C LEU A 37 -10.99 1.95 9.13
N VAL A 38 -10.71 1.83 10.43
CA VAL A 38 -11.71 1.58 11.48
C VAL A 38 -12.21 2.88 12.10
N GLY A 39 -11.41 3.95 12.08
CA GLY A 39 -11.80 5.26 12.56
C GLY A 39 -10.78 6.34 12.24
N VAL A 40 -11.23 7.60 12.23
CA VAL A 40 -10.40 8.78 12.05
C VAL A 40 -10.82 9.83 13.08
N ARG A 41 -9.85 10.47 13.74
CA ARG A 41 -10.10 11.63 14.60
C ARG A 41 -9.07 12.74 14.33
N LEU A 42 -9.42 13.97 14.70
CA LEU A 42 -8.48 15.08 14.73
C LEU A 42 -7.49 14.86 15.89
N PRO A 43 -6.19 15.14 15.71
CA PRO A 43 -5.23 15.07 16.79
C PRO A 43 -5.63 16.08 17.88
N GLU A 44 -5.61 15.66 19.15
CA GLU A 44 -5.73 16.58 20.28
C GLU A 44 -4.53 17.54 20.23
N ASP A 45 -4.80 18.85 20.18
CA ASP A 45 -3.76 19.88 20.22
C ASP A 45 -2.94 19.70 21.51
N VAL A 46 -1.74 19.13 21.37
CA VAL A 46 -0.73 19.14 22.42
C VAL A 46 -0.25 20.58 22.54
N ASP A 47 -0.55 21.19 23.69
CA ASP A 47 -0.14 22.52 24.16
C ASP A 47 1.04 23.14 23.39
N LEU A 48 0.73 24.07 22.48
CA LEU A 48 1.69 25.05 21.99
C LEU A 48 1.76 26.20 22.99
N PRO A 49 2.95 26.61 23.46
CA PRO A 49 3.10 27.77 24.34
C PRO A 49 2.64 29.05 23.63
N PRO A 50 2.08 30.04 24.37
CA PRO A 50 1.39 31.16 23.77
C PRO A 50 2.41 32.14 23.18
N MET A 51 2.50 32.19 21.85
CA MET A 51 3.17 33.29 21.17
C MET A 51 2.33 33.81 20.00
N LEU A 52 1.84 35.03 20.23
CA LEU A 52 1.55 36.10 19.26
C LEU A 52 0.30 35.95 18.37
N SER A 53 -0.85 36.29 18.94
CA SER A 53 -1.92 36.98 18.20
C SER A 53 -1.80 38.50 18.43
N SER A 54 -1.25 39.20 17.45
CA SER A 54 -1.39 40.66 17.34
C SER A 54 -2.79 40.97 16.81
N ARG A 55 -3.68 41.46 17.70
CA ARG A 55 -4.85 42.23 17.31
C ARG A 55 -4.90 43.55 18.07
N THR A 56 -5.19 44.55 17.26
CA THR A 56 -5.11 45.98 17.46
C THR A 56 -6.19 46.54 18.38
N ALA A 57 -5.82 47.61 19.07
CA ALA A 57 -6.62 48.78 19.46
C ALA A 57 -7.44 48.76 20.78
N ALA A 58 -6.90 49.59 21.70
CA ALA A 58 -7.57 50.73 22.35
C ALA A 58 -8.55 50.48 23.50
N ASN A 59 -8.11 50.72 24.75
CA ASN A 59 -8.32 51.99 25.46
C ASN A 59 -7.99 51.89 26.97
N GLY A 60 -7.17 52.84 27.46
CA GLY A 60 -7.51 53.66 28.61
C GLY A 60 -7.12 53.22 30.03
N ALA A 61 -6.29 54.08 30.66
CA ALA A 61 -6.18 54.37 32.10
C ALA A 61 -5.18 53.57 32.96
N THR A 62 -3.93 54.06 32.93
CA THR A 62 -3.11 54.52 34.08
C THR A 62 -3.44 54.02 35.51
N VAL A 63 -2.48 53.41 36.21
CA VAL A 63 -1.81 53.93 37.44
C VAL A 63 -0.50 53.16 37.74
N ASP A 64 0.58 53.93 37.69
CA ASP A 64 1.90 53.97 38.38
C ASP A 64 2.43 52.94 39.42
N VAL A 65 3.76 52.68 39.28
CA VAL A 65 4.87 52.69 40.31
C VAL A 65 5.09 51.38 41.13
N THR A 66 6.26 50.74 41.34
CA THR A 66 7.73 51.05 41.32
C THR A 66 8.55 49.73 41.27
N ILE A 67 9.54 49.57 40.40
CA ILE A 67 11.03 49.45 40.55
C ILE A 67 11.65 48.30 41.42
N GLU A 68 12.74 47.75 40.86
CA GLU A 68 13.91 47.00 41.41
C GLU A 68 13.82 45.47 41.26
N GLY A 69 14.67 44.74 40.52
CA GLY A 69 16.02 45.00 40.01
C GLY A 69 17.03 44.09 40.73
N ASN A 70 17.41 42.96 40.14
CA ASN A 70 18.81 42.49 40.10
C ASN A 70 18.99 41.19 39.32
N ASP A 71 19.93 41.27 38.38
CA ASP A 71 20.64 40.19 37.73
C ASP A 71 21.47 39.37 38.73
N LEU A 72 21.74 38.10 38.42
CA LEU A 72 23.11 37.58 38.20
C LEU A 72 23.12 36.06 37.95
N ASN A 73 23.50 35.72 36.72
CA ASN A 73 24.34 34.61 36.26
C ASN A 73 24.72 33.46 37.22
N GLY A 74 24.46 32.25 36.74
CA GLY A 74 25.17 31.03 37.14
C GLY A 74 25.10 29.98 36.04
N ALA A 75 26.08 29.98 35.13
CA ALA A 75 26.32 28.89 34.19
C ALA A 75 26.69 27.61 34.95
N ILE A 76 26.26 26.43 34.48
CA ILE A 76 27.03 25.17 34.47
C ILE A 76 26.22 24.07 33.73
N ALA A 77 26.91 23.46 32.76
CA ALA A 77 26.84 22.10 32.23
C ALA A 77 25.52 21.51 31.66
N THR A 78 25.64 21.19 30.37
CA THR A 78 24.91 20.16 29.62
C THR A 78 25.06 18.74 30.22
N PRO A 79 24.07 17.88 29.97
CA PRO A 79 24.37 16.49 29.60
C PRO A 79 23.65 16.10 28.29
N THR A 80 24.50 15.82 27.30
CA THR A 80 24.47 14.74 26.30
C THR A 80 23.17 13.96 26.07
N LEU A 81 22.62 14.12 24.87
CA LEU A 81 21.49 13.38 24.30
C LEU A 81 21.88 11.93 23.92
N SER A 82 20.92 11.02 24.12
CA SER A 82 20.97 9.58 23.84
C SER A 82 20.96 9.25 22.32
N PRO A 83 21.58 8.13 21.88
CA PRO A 83 21.74 7.74 20.46
C PRO A 83 20.44 7.48 19.68
N ALA A 84 19.28 7.47 20.31
CA ALA A 84 17.99 7.14 19.68
C ALA A 84 17.42 8.26 18.78
N GLN A 85 17.97 9.48 18.84
CA GLN A 85 17.45 10.63 18.07
C GLN A 85 18.26 10.94 16.79
N ALA A 86 19.33 10.20 16.51
CA ALA A 86 20.16 10.38 15.32
C ALA A 86 19.63 9.64 14.06
N LEU A 87 18.71 8.68 14.21
CA LEU A 87 18.17 7.92 13.07
C LEU A 87 16.98 8.61 12.38
N SER A 88 16.19 9.41 13.10
CA SER A 88 15.01 10.08 12.53
C SER A 88 15.36 11.25 11.60
N LYS A 89 16.59 11.79 11.67
CA LYS A 89 17.04 12.89 10.80
C LYS A 89 17.63 12.43 9.46
N LYS A 90 18.06 11.16 9.32
CA LYS A 90 18.59 10.64 8.06
C LYS A 90 17.53 10.12 7.08
N LEU A 91 16.32 9.84 7.54
CA LEU A 91 15.21 9.37 6.69
C LEU A 91 14.45 10.50 6.00
N THR A 92 14.54 11.74 6.50
CA THR A 92 13.84 12.91 5.92
C THR A 92 14.67 13.64 4.84
N GLU A 93 16.00 13.45 4.81
CA GLU A 93 16.88 14.10 3.81
C GLU A 93 17.03 13.30 2.50
N ALA A 94 16.58 12.04 2.45
CA ALA A 94 16.69 11.19 1.26
C ALA A 94 15.52 11.34 0.26
N PHE A 95 14.39 11.91 0.68
CA PHE A 95 13.17 12.06 -0.16
C PHE A 95 13.03 13.42 -0.86
N SER A 96 14.01 14.33 -0.70
CA SER A 96 14.00 15.67 -1.32
C SER A 96 15.20 15.92 -2.25
N ARG A 97 15.29 15.14 -3.33
CA ARG A 97 16.06 15.41 -4.56
C ARG A 97 15.32 14.68 -5.68
N LYS A 98 14.79 15.25 -6.77
CA LYS A 98 15.05 16.45 -7.59
C LYS A 98 13.81 16.72 -8.47
N HIS A 99 13.77 17.94 -9.03
CA HIS A 99 13.18 18.37 -10.32
C HIS A 99 12.04 19.40 -10.26
N GLN A 100 12.42 20.65 -10.52
CA GLN A 100 11.57 21.70 -11.09
C GLN A 100 11.22 21.37 -12.57
N PRO A 101 10.05 21.81 -13.06
CA PRO A 101 9.56 21.50 -14.41
C PRO A 101 9.97 22.56 -15.43
N ASN A 102 10.13 22.16 -16.69
CA ASN A 102 10.09 23.08 -17.81
C ASN A 102 9.42 22.49 -19.05
N SER A 103 8.66 23.36 -19.72
CA SER A 103 8.09 23.33 -21.08
C SER A 103 7.00 22.33 -21.50
N ASN A 104 5.82 22.92 -21.74
CA ASN A 104 4.84 22.67 -22.80
C ASN A 104 5.30 21.81 -24.01
N HIS A 105 4.51 20.79 -24.37
CA HIS A 105 3.78 20.72 -25.65
C HIS A 105 2.84 19.49 -25.73
N SER A 106 1.56 19.78 -26.00
CA SER A 106 0.56 19.07 -26.83
C SER A 106 0.38 17.54 -26.78
N GLU A 107 -0.81 17.18 -26.29
CA GLU A 107 -1.80 16.22 -26.84
C GLU A 107 -1.35 14.95 -27.59
N SER A 108 -1.73 13.79 -27.06
CA SER A 108 -2.57 12.82 -27.79
C SER A 108 -3.18 11.76 -26.85
N LEU A 109 -4.44 11.44 -27.16
CA LEU A 109 -5.33 10.43 -26.55
C LEU A 109 -4.68 9.04 -26.42
N ILE A 110 -5.16 8.23 -25.47
CA ILE A 110 -5.88 6.96 -25.73
C ILE A 110 -6.52 6.44 -24.43
N ARG A 111 -7.82 6.17 -24.49
CA ARG A 111 -8.60 5.39 -23.51
C ARG A 111 -8.31 3.91 -23.74
N TYR A 112 -8.21 3.10 -22.68
CA TYR A 112 -8.66 1.71 -22.75
C TYR A 112 -9.36 1.25 -21.46
N THR A 113 -10.59 0.82 -21.68
CA THR A 113 -11.42 -0.03 -20.84
C THR A 113 -11.02 -1.48 -21.11
N ILE A 114 -10.96 -2.35 -20.10
CA ILE A 114 -10.95 -3.81 -20.32
C ILE A 114 -12.01 -4.44 -19.44
N GLU A 115 -13.05 -4.95 -20.12
CA GLU A 115 -14.06 -5.87 -19.61
C GLU A 115 -13.49 -7.28 -19.49
N SER A 116 -13.92 -7.96 -18.42
CA SER A 116 -13.74 -9.37 -18.16
C SER A 116 -14.60 -10.24 -19.08
N GLN A 117 -14.04 -11.31 -19.65
CA GLN A 117 -14.80 -12.53 -19.93
C GLN A 117 -13.99 -13.80 -19.62
N VAL A 118 -14.73 -14.71 -19.00
CA VAL A 118 -14.46 -16.09 -18.63
C VAL A 118 -14.72 -16.99 -19.84
N GLU A 119 -13.88 -17.99 -20.12
CA GLU A 119 -14.33 -19.37 -20.41
C GLU A 119 -13.19 -20.39 -20.65
N ARG A 120 -13.29 -21.48 -19.89
CA ARG A 120 -13.04 -22.92 -20.18
C ARG A 120 -11.66 -23.46 -20.62
N GLU A 121 -11.17 -24.31 -19.71
CA GLU A 121 -10.35 -25.52 -19.90
C GLU A 121 -10.87 -26.49 -21.00
N PRO A 122 -10.03 -27.38 -21.58
CA PRO A 122 -9.61 -28.61 -20.86
C PRO A 122 -8.18 -29.17 -21.11
N GLN A 123 -7.64 -29.71 -20.01
CA GLN A 123 -6.86 -30.95 -19.78
C GLN A 123 -6.10 -31.71 -20.90
N LEU A 124 -4.85 -32.11 -20.59
CA LEU A 124 -4.29 -33.49 -20.56
C LEU A 124 -2.74 -33.43 -20.40
N THR A 125 -2.14 -33.78 -19.26
CA THR A 125 -1.57 -35.12 -18.88
C THR A 125 -0.06 -35.29 -19.12
N ILE A 126 0.72 -35.08 -18.04
CA ILE A 126 1.81 -35.89 -17.43
C ILE A 126 2.96 -36.50 -18.30
N GLU A 127 4.17 -35.89 -18.14
CA GLU A 127 5.55 -36.42 -17.89
C GLU A 127 6.20 -37.60 -18.69
N PRO A 128 7.52 -37.91 -18.54
CA PRO A 128 8.76 -37.10 -18.61
C PRO A 128 9.85 -37.79 -19.52
N ILE A 129 11.12 -37.34 -19.46
CA ILE A 129 12.40 -38.05 -19.74
C ILE A 129 13.33 -37.39 -20.81
N ASP A 130 14.44 -36.82 -20.32
CA ASP A 130 15.73 -36.51 -20.99
C ASP A 130 16.51 -37.81 -21.36
N PRO A 131 17.71 -37.81 -21.98
CA PRO A 131 18.34 -36.91 -22.96
C PRO A 131 18.97 -37.70 -24.15
N ALA A 132 19.29 -37.08 -25.29
CA ALA A 132 20.44 -37.48 -26.16
C ALA A 132 20.56 -36.63 -27.44
N VAL A 133 21.78 -36.19 -27.72
CA VAL A 133 22.27 -35.75 -29.04
C VAL A 133 22.93 -36.97 -29.71
N PRO A 134 22.77 -37.20 -31.04
CA PRO A 134 23.89 -36.89 -31.94
C PRO A 134 23.51 -36.43 -33.36
N SER A 135 24.51 -35.77 -33.97
CA SER A 135 24.66 -35.22 -35.32
C SER A 135 24.20 -36.09 -36.52
N GLY A 136 23.74 -35.44 -37.60
CA GLY A 136 23.61 -36.07 -38.93
C GLY A 136 22.95 -35.17 -39.99
N PHE A 137 23.63 -35.00 -41.12
CA PHE A 137 23.39 -34.06 -42.23
C PHE A 137 22.38 -34.54 -43.31
N PHE A 138 21.74 -33.57 -43.99
CA PHE A 138 21.01 -33.60 -45.30
C PHE A 138 19.75 -34.52 -45.40
N GLN A 139 18.63 -34.20 -46.07
CA GLN A 139 18.28 -33.23 -47.11
C GLN A 139 16.74 -33.19 -47.30
N THR A 140 16.25 -32.10 -47.91
CA THR A 140 15.08 -31.96 -48.83
C THR A 140 13.81 -31.22 -48.39
N ALA A 141 13.51 -30.23 -49.24
CA ALA A 141 12.24 -29.88 -49.85
C ALA A 141 11.25 -28.94 -49.12
N ASN A 142 11.12 -27.78 -49.78
CA ASN A 142 9.87 -27.08 -50.11
C ASN A 142 9.21 -26.21 -49.05
N GLY A 143 9.20 -24.90 -49.36
CA GLY A 143 7.93 -24.20 -49.51
C GLY A 143 7.88 -22.78 -48.96
N ASN A 144 7.65 -21.84 -49.88
CA ASN A 144 7.06 -20.51 -49.71
C ASN A 144 8.00 -19.43 -49.16
N SER A 145 8.59 -18.62 -50.03
CA SER A 145 8.03 -17.53 -50.86
C SER A 145 8.31 -16.19 -50.17
N VAL A 146 9.35 -15.57 -50.71
CA VAL A 146 9.76 -14.20 -50.46
C VAL A 146 8.91 -13.35 -51.40
N ASP A 147 8.05 -12.50 -50.85
CA ASP A 147 7.52 -11.32 -51.55
C ASP A 147 8.15 -10.09 -50.87
N LEU A 148 9.19 -9.57 -51.53
CA LEU A 148 9.63 -8.20 -51.37
C LEU A 148 9.72 -7.66 -52.79
N ASP A 149 8.63 -7.01 -53.17
CA ASP A 149 8.48 -6.19 -54.36
C ASP A 149 9.61 -5.16 -54.40
N ILE A 150 10.48 -5.30 -55.40
CA ILE A 150 11.28 -4.20 -55.89
C ILE A 150 10.83 -4.01 -57.33
N GLU A 151 9.93 -3.04 -57.49
CA GLU A 151 9.65 -2.36 -58.75
C GLU A 151 10.99 -1.90 -59.32
N ILE A 152 11.37 -2.49 -60.45
CA ILE A 152 12.33 -1.87 -61.37
C ILE A 152 11.58 -1.69 -62.67
N ASP A 153 11.31 -0.43 -62.96
CA ASP A 153 10.76 0.08 -64.21
C ASP A 153 11.40 -0.63 -65.41
N ALA A 154 10.60 -1.52 -66.00
CA ALA A 154 10.69 -1.85 -67.40
C ALA A 154 10.15 -0.64 -68.16
N ASP A 155 11.03 -0.01 -68.95
CA ASP A 155 10.73 0.73 -70.19
C ASP A 155 11.69 1.91 -70.32
N ALA A 156 12.92 1.58 -70.72
CA ALA A 156 13.72 2.45 -71.54
C ALA A 156 14.71 1.58 -72.30
N GLU A 157 14.21 0.91 -73.35
CA GLU A 157 15.00 0.60 -74.54
C GLU A 157 15.59 1.91 -75.07
N THR A 158 16.66 2.38 -74.44
CA THR A 158 17.52 3.40 -75.00
C THR A 158 18.56 2.63 -75.79
N GLU A 159 18.29 2.54 -77.09
CA GLU A 159 19.22 2.11 -78.12
C GLU A 159 20.62 2.64 -77.79
N ALA A 160 21.47 1.77 -77.22
CA ALA A 160 22.87 2.05 -77.16
C ALA A 160 23.33 2.07 -78.62
N GLU A 161 23.51 3.27 -79.17
CA GLU A 161 24.29 3.48 -80.38
C GLU A 161 25.54 2.63 -80.23
N THR A 162 25.60 1.52 -80.97
CA THR A 162 26.77 0.66 -80.97
C THR A 162 27.86 1.48 -81.63
N VAL A 163 28.61 2.23 -80.83
CA VAL A 163 29.85 2.87 -81.26
C VAL A 163 30.64 1.74 -81.89
N PRO A 164 30.92 1.80 -83.19
CA PRO A 164 31.40 0.62 -83.87
C PRO A 164 32.80 0.33 -83.32
N HIS A 165 32.96 -0.84 -82.70
CA HIS A 165 34.15 -1.20 -81.92
C HIS A 165 35.32 -1.41 -82.88
N GLN A 166 36.14 -0.38 -83.05
CA GLN A 166 37.33 -0.42 -83.89
C GLN A 166 38.48 -1.04 -83.09
N VAL A 167 38.91 -2.24 -83.49
CA VAL A 167 39.98 -2.98 -82.83
C VAL A 167 41.25 -2.90 -83.67
N GLU A 168 42.36 -2.47 -83.05
CA GLU A 168 43.68 -2.45 -83.68
C GLU A 168 44.39 -3.80 -83.51
N PHE A 169 45.00 -4.31 -84.57
CA PHE A 169 45.75 -5.57 -84.53
C PHE A 169 46.96 -5.52 -85.47
N TYR A 170 47.94 -6.39 -85.20
CA TYR A 170 49.15 -6.51 -86.00
C TYR A 170 49.12 -7.79 -86.83
N TYR A 171 49.36 -7.67 -88.13
CA TYR A 171 49.51 -8.81 -89.02
C TYR A 171 50.72 -8.57 -89.92
N SER A 172 51.62 -9.56 -90.01
CA SER A 172 52.88 -9.44 -90.77
C SER A 172 53.69 -8.17 -90.48
N LYS A 173 53.80 -7.78 -89.19
CA LYS A 173 54.48 -6.56 -88.70
C LYS A 173 53.89 -5.22 -89.15
N ARG A 174 52.65 -5.22 -89.69
CA ARG A 174 51.92 -4.00 -90.05
C ARG A 174 50.71 -3.82 -89.13
N LYS A 175 50.42 -2.57 -88.81
CA LYS A 175 49.27 -2.18 -87.99
C LYS A 175 48.02 -2.08 -88.87
N TYR A 176 46.96 -2.77 -88.47
CA TYR A 176 45.65 -2.69 -89.08
C TYR A 176 44.62 -2.33 -88.00
N SER A 177 43.48 -1.83 -88.44
CA SER A 177 42.30 -1.68 -87.58
C SER A 177 41.11 -2.33 -88.26
N CYS A 178 40.26 -2.99 -87.49
CA CYS A 178 39.07 -3.66 -88.02
C CYS A 178 37.84 -3.26 -87.24
N ILE A 179 36.71 -3.28 -87.93
CA ILE A 179 35.42 -2.87 -87.39
C ILE A 179 34.34 -3.67 -88.12
N ILE A 180 33.32 -4.09 -87.39
CA ILE A 180 32.11 -4.66 -88.00
C ILE A 180 31.09 -3.54 -88.07
N SER A 181 30.72 -3.14 -89.30
CA SER A 181 29.64 -2.18 -89.53
C SER A 181 28.40 -2.93 -90.03
N GLN A 182 27.26 -2.64 -89.44
CA GLN A 182 25.97 -3.12 -89.91
C GLN A 182 25.47 -2.13 -90.98
N SER A 183 25.32 -2.60 -92.22
CA SER A 183 24.86 -1.78 -93.33
C SER A 183 23.64 -2.46 -93.96
N GLY A 184 22.45 -2.07 -93.51
CA GLY A 184 21.19 -2.76 -93.85
C GLY A 184 21.09 -4.15 -93.21
N GLU A 185 20.68 -5.16 -93.98
CA GLU A 185 20.52 -6.56 -93.50
C GLU A 185 21.84 -7.32 -93.32
N PHE A 186 23.00 -6.78 -93.75
CA PHE A 186 24.27 -7.50 -93.76
C PHE A 186 25.31 -6.87 -92.83
N LYS A 187 26.04 -7.73 -92.12
CA LYS A 187 27.24 -7.35 -91.37
C LYS A 187 28.43 -7.29 -92.32
N GLU A 188 29.19 -6.22 -92.33
CA GLU A 188 30.38 -6.07 -93.18
C GLU A 188 31.62 -5.86 -92.31
N LEU A 189 32.67 -6.67 -92.52
CA LEU A 189 33.96 -6.50 -91.86
C LEU A 189 34.80 -5.53 -92.68
N ARG A 190 35.25 -4.44 -92.05
CA ARG A 190 36.10 -3.43 -92.69
C ARG A 190 37.46 -3.42 -92.03
N ILE A 191 38.52 -3.72 -92.77
CA ILE A 191 39.91 -3.76 -92.30
C ILE A 191 40.68 -2.62 -92.95
N LYS A 192 41.15 -1.67 -92.14
CA LYS A 192 41.91 -0.50 -92.59
C LYS A 192 43.40 -0.69 -92.30
N ASN A 193 44.24 -0.42 -93.29
CA ASN A 193 45.70 -0.38 -93.12
C ASN A 193 46.21 1.02 -92.74
N ALA A 194 47.51 1.13 -92.42
CA ALA A 194 48.15 2.40 -92.07
C ALA A 194 48.14 3.42 -93.22
N GLU A 195 48.09 2.96 -94.47
CA GLU A 195 48.02 3.78 -95.68
C GLU A 195 46.60 4.30 -95.99
N GLY A 196 45.61 3.96 -95.17
CA GLY A 196 44.22 4.42 -95.26
C GLY A 196 43.35 3.65 -96.26
N GLN A 197 43.83 2.55 -96.83
CA GLN A 197 43.03 1.62 -97.64
C GLN A 197 42.18 0.74 -96.73
N VAL A 198 40.94 0.52 -97.14
CA VAL A 198 39.96 -0.31 -96.42
C VAL A 198 39.60 -1.51 -97.28
N LEU A 199 39.75 -2.70 -96.73
CA LEU A 199 39.21 -3.95 -97.26
C LEU A 199 37.84 -4.19 -96.62
N ALA A 200 36.78 -4.07 -97.40
CA ALA A 200 35.43 -4.38 -96.98
C ALA A 200 35.04 -5.79 -97.46
N VAL A 201 34.62 -6.64 -96.53
CA VAL A 201 34.29 -8.05 -96.80
C VAL A 201 32.96 -8.38 -96.16
N GLN A 202 32.05 -8.94 -96.96
CA GLN A 202 30.79 -9.46 -96.46
C GLN A 202 30.91 -10.96 -96.15
N PRO A 203 30.26 -11.45 -95.08
CA PRO A 203 30.22 -12.86 -94.74
C PRO A 203 29.75 -13.69 -95.94
N ARG A 204 30.44 -14.81 -96.20
CA ARG A 204 30.13 -15.79 -97.26
C ARG A 204 30.42 -15.34 -98.70
N GLN A 205 30.91 -14.11 -98.92
CA GLN A 205 31.38 -13.68 -100.24
C GLN A 205 32.87 -13.98 -100.40
N ARG A 206 33.27 -14.39 -101.61
CA ARG A 206 34.67 -14.64 -101.99
C ARG A 206 35.34 -13.41 -102.61
N ILE A 207 34.58 -12.36 -102.87
CA ILE A 207 35.08 -11.10 -103.42
C ILE A 207 34.93 -10.03 -102.34
N GLY A 208 36.01 -9.30 -102.07
CA GLY A 208 36.04 -8.13 -101.20
C GLY A 208 36.37 -6.87 -101.99
N LEU A 209 36.07 -5.71 -101.41
CA LEU A 209 36.31 -4.40 -102.01
C LEU A 209 37.51 -3.74 -101.32
N LEU A 210 38.58 -3.45 -102.05
CA LEU A 210 39.78 -2.80 -101.53
C LEU A 210 39.96 -1.39 -102.12
N GLY A 211 39.87 -0.35 -101.29
CA GLY A 211 40.02 1.03 -101.75
C GLY A 211 40.07 2.06 -100.63
N LYS A 212 40.34 3.33 -100.98
CA LYS A 212 40.23 4.46 -100.04
C LYS A 212 38.78 4.96 -99.92
N ARG A 213 38.00 4.83 -100.99
CA ARG A 213 36.56 5.11 -101.08
C ARG A 213 35.86 3.92 -101.73
N ARG A 214 34.58 3.69 -101.43
CA ARG A 214 33.80 2.57 -101.98
C ARG A 214 33.65 2.66 -103.51
N GLU A 215 33.57 3.89 -104.03
CA GLU A 215 33.42 4.21 -105.45
C GLU A 215 34.67 3.87 -106.29
N ASP A 216 35.85 3.92 -105.67
CA ASP A 216 37.15 3.65 -106.33
C ASP A 216 37.73 2.28 -105.90
N ALA A 217 36.90 1.43 -105.28
CA ALA A 217 37.37 0.18 -104.69
C ALA A 217 37.58 -0.90 -105.76
N LYS A 218 38.73 -1.56 -105.71
CA LYS A 218 39.05 -2.69 -106.58
C LYS A 218 38.48 -3.97 -105.98
N GLU A 219 37.76 -4.74 -106.80
CA GLU A 219 37.34 -6.10 -106.44
C GLU A 219 38.57 -7.01 -106.32
N VAL A 220 38.71 -7.65 -105.16
CA VAL A 220 39.81 -8.56 -104.85
C VAL A 220 39.27 -9.88 -104.34
N ASP A 221 39.84 -10.99 -104.81
CA ASP A 221 39.48 -12.33 -104.31
C ASP A 221 40.06 -12.51 -102.90
N VAL A 222 39.17 -12.61 -101.91
CA VAL A 222 39.53 -12.76 -100.49
C VAL A 222 39.93 -14.20 -100.14
N SER A 223 39.74 -15.15 -101.06
CA SER A 223 40.17 -16.55 -100.91
C SER A 223 41.68 -16.71 -101.04
N LEU A 224 42.37 -15.70 -101.59
CA LEU A 224 43.82 -15.69 -101.67
C LEU A 224 44.43 -15.76 -100.25
N PRO A 225 45.50 -16.56 -100.05
CA PRO A 225 46.05 -16.81 -98.71
C PRO A 225 46.41 -15.53 -97.93
N HIS A 226 46.81 -14.46 -98.61
CA HIS A 226 47.15 -13.19 -97.98
C HIS A 226 45.93 -12.52 -97.34
N TYR A 227 44.84 -12.34 -98.10
CA TYR A 227 43.61 -11.70 -97.61
C TYR A 227 42.85 -12.59 -96.63
N PHE A 228 42.80 -13.90 -96.89
CA PHE A 228 42.15 -14.87 -96.00
C PHE A 228 42.75 -14.86 -94.59
N ASN A 229 44.09 -14.90 -94.49
CA ASN A 229 44.77 -14.87 -93.19
C ASN A 229 44.66 -13.52 -92.49
N LEU A 230 44.61 -12.41 -93.25
CA LEU A 230 44.36 -11.07 -92.71
C LEU A 230 42.94 -10.94 -92.13
N ILE A 231 41.94 -11.46 -92.83
CA ILE A 231 40.54 -11.51 -92.37
C ILE A 231 40.41 -12.38 -91.12
N ARG A 232 41.06 -13.54 -91.10
CA ARG A 232 41.09 -14.41 -89.91
C ARG A 232 41.76 -13.73 -88.72
N ALA A 233 42.86 -13.01 -88.94
CA ALA A 233 43.54 -12.24 -87.90
C ALA A 233 42.65 -11.10 -87.36
N ALA A 234 41.91 -10.41 -88.23
CA ALA A 234 40.96 -9.36 -87.85
C ALA A 234 39.79 -9.92 -87.02
N LEU A 235 39.17 -11.02 -87.45
CA LEU A 235 38.07 -11.65 -86.71
C LEU A 235 38.53 -12.18 -85.35
N SER A 236 39.72 -12.79 -85.29
CA SER A 236 40.31 -13.22 -84.02
C SER A 236 40.59 -12.05 -83.09
N ALA A 237 41.04 -10.90 -83.63
CA ALA A 237 41.29 -9.70 -82.84
C ALA A 237 39.99 -9.12 -82.26
N LEU A 238 38.90 -9.08 -83.05
CA LEU A 238 37.58 -8.67 -82.57
C LEU A 238 37.06 -9.61 -81.47
N GLU A 239 37.14 -10.92 -81.68
CA GLU A 239 36.71 -11.91 -80.68
C GLU A 239 37.52 -11.82 -79.37
N ILE A 240 38.83 -11.55 -79.46
CA ILE A 240 39.68 -11.32 -78.30
C ILE A 240 39.27 -10.03 -77.57
N SER A 241 38.95 -8.96 -78.29
CA SER A 241 38.50 -7.69 -77.71
C SER A 241 37.18 -7.86 -76.98
N ASP A 242 36.17 -8.48 -77.60
CA ASP A 242 34.85 -8.71 -77.00
C ASP A 242 34.94 -9.59 -75.75
N LYS A 243 35.73 -10.67 -75.81
CA LYS A 243 35.99 -11.51 -74.64
C LYS A 243 36.73 -10.77 -73.54
N SER A 244 37.69 -9.91 -73.89
CA SER A 244 38.44 -9.11 -72.92
C SER A 244 37.55 -8.09 -72.22
N GLN A 245 36.62 -7.47 -72.96
CA GLN A 245 35.62 -6.55 -72.41
C GLN A 245 34.67 -7.28 -71.45
N LEU A 246 34.18 -8.48 -71.82
CA LEU A 246 33.30 -9.27 -70.97
C LEU A 246 34.01 -9.80 -69.71
N ILE A 247 35.30 -10.14 -69.82
CA ILE A 247 36.14 -10.47 -68.65
C ILE A 247 36.26 -9.25 -67.74
N GLN A 248 36.54 -8.07 -68.28
CA GLN A 248 36.67 -6.83 -67.51
C GLN A 248 35.36 -6.48 -66.78
N GLU A 249 34.21 -6.62 -67.45
CA GLU A 249 32.89 -6.38 -66.85
C GLU A 249 32.58 -7.40 -65.75
N LYS A 250 32.91 -8.68 -65.97
CA LYS A 250 32.75 -9.72 -64.94
C LYS A 250 33.68 -9.50 -63.76
N ASP A 251 34.92 -9.07 -63.98
CA ASP A 251 35.86 -8.73 -62.90
C ASP A 251 35.34 -7.55 -62.09
N GLN A 252 34.80 -6.51 -62.74
CA GLN A 252 34.15 -5.39 -62.05
C GLN A 252 32.96 -5.87 -61.20
N LEU A 253 32.08 -6.69 -61.75
CA LEU A 253 30.93 -7.23 -61.02
C LEU A 253 31.38 -8.10 -59.84
N LEU A 254 32.43 -8.92 -60.03
CA LEU A 254 33.00 -9.74 -58.96
C LEU A 254 33.58 -8.86 -57.85
N THR A 255 34.24 -7.76 -58.20
CA THR A 255 34.77 -6.82 -57.19
C THR A 255 33.65 -6.15 -56.38
N GLU A 256 32.54 -5.76 -57.00
CA GLU A 256 31.41 -5.16 -56.28
C GLU A 256 30.68 -6.20 -55.42
N LYS A 257 30.46 -7.41 -55.93
CA LYS A 257 29.89 -8.51 -55.12
C LYS A 257 30.79 -8.87 -53.94
N ASN A 258 32.10 -8.91 -54.12
CA ASN A 258 33.05 -9.13 -53.04
C ASN A 258 33.04 -7.98 -52.02
N ARG A 259 32.85 -6.73 -52.46
CA ARG A 259 32.65 -5.58 -51.57
C ARG A 259 31.38 -5.75 -50.73
N GLN A 260 30.28 -6.13 -51.38
CA GLN A 260 28.99 -6.38 -50.71
C GLN A 260 29.08 -7.52 -49.70
N ILE A 261 29.73 -8.64 -50.06
CA ILE A 261 29.97 -9.78 -49.16
C ILE A 261 30.76 -9.34 -47.93
N LYS A 262 31.81 -8.51 -48.09
CA LYS A 262 32.57 -7.98 -46.96
C LYS A 262 31.70 -7.13 -46.03
N THR A 263 30.86 -6.26 -46.56
CA THR A 263 29.96 -5.43 -45.75
C THR A 263 28.93 -6.27 -45.01
N LEU A 264 28.31 -7.25 -45.67
CA LEU A 264 27.37 -8.17 -45.03
C LEU A 264 28.04 -9.01 -43.95
N HIS A 265 29.27 -9.49 -44.20
CA HIS A 265 30.03 -10.24 -43.21
C HIS A 265 30.32 -9.41 -41.95
N GLN A 266 30.70 -8.13 -42.13
CA GLN A 266 30.88 -7.20 -41.01
C GLN A 266 29.59 -6.98 -40.22
N GLN A 267 28.45 -6.85 -40.88
CA GLN A 267 27.15 -6.69 -40.21
C GLN A 267 26.75 -7.94 -39.42
N VAL A 268 26.92 -9.14 -39.98
CA VAL A 268 26.62 -10.40 -39.29
C VAL A 268 27.52 -10.56 -38.07
N GLU A 269 28.80 -10.17 -38.17
CA GLU A 269 29.74 -10.26 -37.05
C GLU A 269 29.39 -9.27 -35.93
N LEU A 270 28.98 -8.04 -36.26
CA LEU A 270 28.47 -7.09 -35.28
C LEU A 270 27.19 -7.58 -34.59
N LEU A 271 26.23 -8.10 -35.35
CA LEU A 271 24.99 -8.66 -34.78
C LEU A 271 25.26 -9.85 -33.86
N ASN A 272 26.19 -10.74 -34.23
CA ASN A 272 26.59 -11.84 -33.36
C ASN A 272 27.25 -11.35 -32.07
N GLN A 273 28.07 -10.29 -32.14
CA GLN A 273 28.64 -9.67 -30.95
C GLN A 273 27.56 -9.07 -30.06
N GLU A 274 26.60 -8.31 -30.61
CA GLU A 274 25.48 -7.75 -29.84
C GLU A 274 24.62 -8.84 -29.19
N LEU A 275 24.26 -9.90 -29.93
CA LEU A 275 23.51 -11.03 -29.37
C LEU A 275 24.26 -11.72 -28.23
N SER A 276 25.58 -11.89 -28.36
CA SER A 276 26.41 -12.46 -27.29
C SER A 276 26.42 -11.58 -26.04
N GLN A 277 26.55 -10.25 -26.20
CA GLN A 277 26.53 -9.31 -25.10
C GLN A 277 25.17 -9.32 -24.40
N LEU A 278 24.09 -9.23 -25.17
CA LEU A 278 22.72 -9.21 -24.65
C LEU A 278 22.36 -10.52 -23.92
N SER A 279 22.83 -11.66 -24.44
CA SER A 279 22.72 -12.95 -23.75
C SER A 279 23.46 -12.97 -22.42
N THR A 280 24.70 -12.45 -22.37
CA THR A 280 25.47 -12.40 -21.11
C THR A 280 24.85 -11.45 -20.10
N GLU A 281 24.31 -10.32 -20.55
CA GLU A 281 23.64 -9.33 -19.70
C GLU A 281 22.34 -9.91 -19.10
N GLN A 282 21.53 -10.60 -19.89
CA GLN A 282 20.35 -11.30 -19.37
C GLN A 282 20.71 -12.36 -18.33
N GLN A 283 21.78 -13.13 -18.56
CA GLN A 283 22.21 -14.16 -17.62
C GLN A 283 22.69 -13.56 -16.29
N GLN A 284 23.40 -12.42 -16.34
CA GLN A 284 23.79 -11.66 -15.15
C GLN A 284 22.57 -11.09 -14.41
N GLN A 285 21.61 -10.50 -15.12
CA GLN A 285 20.38 -9.97 -14.51
C GLN A 285 19.59 -11.07 -13.82
N PHE A 286 19.44 -12.23 -14.44
CA PHE A 286 18.76 -13.37 -13.84
C PHE A 286 19.45 -13.83 -12.57
N GLN A 287 20.79 -13.87 -12.56
CA GLN A 287 21.56 -14.26 -11.38
C GLN A 287 21.42 -13.26 -10.24
N ILE A 288 21.40 -11.95 -10.53
CA ILE A 288 21.15 -10.90 -9.52
C ILE A 288 19.75 -11.08 -8.93
N LEU A 289 18.72 -11.23 -9.76
CA LEU A 289 17.34 -11.46 -9.31
C LEU A 289 17.23 -12.70 -8.41
N GLN A 290 17.91 -13.79 -8.78
CA GLN A 290 17.92 -15.01 -7.98
C GLN A 290 18.55 -14.79 -6.59
N THR A 291 19.65 -14.03 -6.52
CA THR A 291 20.27 -13.68 -5.24
C THR A 291 19.41 -12.75 -4.38
N ASP A 292 18.70 -11.79 -5.00
CA ASP A 292 17.79 -10.88 -4.28
C ASP A 292 16.60 -11.66 -3.70
N LEU A 293 16.03 -12.60 -4.47
CA LEU A 293 14.96 -13.48 -3.98
C LEU A 293 15.41 -14.32 -2.79
N GLN A 294 16.58 -14.96 -2.86
CA GLN A 294 17.12 -15.73 -1.73
C GLN A 294 17.35 -14.86 -0.48
N ALA A 295 17.83 -13.62 -0.66
CA ALA A 295 18.00 -12.69 0.45
C ALA A 295 16.65 -12.29 1.08
N ARG A 296 15.62 -12.04 0.26
CA ARG A 296 14.27 -11.74 0.73
C ARG A 296 13.64 -12.92 1.45
N GLU A 297 13.76 -14.14 0.93
CA GLU A 297 13.27 -15.35 1.59
C GLU A 297 13.91 -15.53 2.98
N ALA A 298 15.22 -15.34 3.09
CA ALA A 298 15.91 -15.41 4.38
C ALA A 298 15.42 -14.33 5.36
N ALA A 299 15.15 -13.11 4.89
CA ALA A 299 14.59 -12.04 5.71
C ALA A 299 13.17 -12.37 6.18
N ILE A 300 12.32 -12.90 5.29
CA ILE A 300 10.96 -13.34 5.64
C ILE A 300 11.01 -14.43 6.71
N GLN A 301 11.83 -15.45 6.54
CA GLN A 301 11.98 -16.53 7.54
C GLN A 301 12.48 -16.03 8.90
N ALA A 302 13.37 -15.04 8.91
CA ALA A 302 13.83 -14.40 10.15
C ALA A 302 12.68 -13.66 10.86
N HIS A 303 11.85 -12.93 10.11
CA HIS A 303 10.67 -12.27 10.65
C HIS A 303 9.60 -13.26 11.15
N GLU A 304 9.33 -14.33 10.41
CA GLU A 304 8.41 -15.39 10.84
C GLU A 304 8.87 -16.06 12.15
N SER A 305 10.17 -16.28 12.29
CA SER A 305 10.77 -16.81 13.52
C SER A 305 10.61 -15.84 14.69
N GLN A 306 10.77 -14.53 14.46
CA GLN A 306 10.55 -13.51 15.47
C GLN A 306 9.07 -13.42 15.88
N ILE A 307 8.15 -13.45 14.92
CA ILE A 307 6.70 -13.45 15.19
C ILE A 307 6.33 -14.67 16.03
N SER A 308 6.84 -15.85 15.69
CA SER A 308 6.58 -17.08 16.44
C SER A 308 7.07 -16.99 17.90
N ARG A 309 8.24 -16.39 18.13
CA ARG A 309 8.75 -16.13 19.50
C ARG A 309 7.84 -15.18 20.26
N LEU A 310 7.48 -14.05 19.65
CA LEU A 310 6.58 -13.07 20.27
C LEU A 310 5.21 -13.67 20.57
N GLN A 311 4.65 -14.49 19.67
CA GLN A 311 3.39 -15.21 19.90
C GLN A 311 3.53 -16.20 21.06
N THR A 312 4.66 -16.88 21.18
CA THR A 312 4.94 -17.79 22.30
C THR A 312 5.01 -17.00 23.61
N GLU A 313 5.73 -15.88 23.64
CA GLU A 313 5.82 -14.99 24.82
C GLU A 313 4.44 -14.43 25.23
N LEU A 314 3.62 -14.02 24.25
CA LEU A 314 2.25 -13.54 24.50
C LEU A 314 1.34 -14.67 25.02
N SER A 315 1.49 -15.88 24.51
CA SER A 315 0.70 -17.04 24.96
C SER A 315 0.98 -17.40 26.41
N HIS A 316 2.24 -17.24 26.86
CA HIS A 316 2.63 -17.46 28.24
C HIS A 316 2.20 -16.30 29.18
N SER A 317 2.06 -15.07 28.68
CA SER A 317 1.56 -13.94 29.48
C SER A 317 0.03 -13.91 29.62
N THR A 318 -0.72 -14.55 28.71
CA THR A 318 -2.20 -14.52 28.69
C THR A 318 -2.85 -15.63 29.54
N GLN A 319 -2.08 -16.57 30.11
CA GLN A 319 -2.60 -17.52 31.11
C GLN A 319 -2.83 -16.79 32.45
N LEU A 320 -3.85 -15.93 32.51
CA LEU A 320 -4.36 -15.43 33.78
C LEU A 320 -4.87 -16.63 34.60
N ASP A 321 -4.28 -16.86 35.78
CA ASP A 321 -4.78 -17.85 36.73
C ASP A 321 -6.15 -17.37 37.26
N LEU A 322 -7.21 -17.90 36.63
CA LEU A 322 -8.60 -17.59 36.94
C LEU A 322 -8.96 -17.91 38.40
N GLU A 323 -8.31 -18.90 39.01
CA GLU A 323 -8.51 -19.25 40.42
C GLU A 323 -7.78 -18.30 41.35
N GLN A 324 -6.66 -17.71 40.93
CA GLN A 324 -5.99 -16.65 41.67
C GLN A 324 -6.84 -15.38 41.72
N ILE A 325 -7.44 -14.96 40.60
CA ILE A 325 -8.32 -13.78 40.56
C ILE A 325 -9.51 -13.97 41.51
N ARG A 326 -10.14 -15.15 41.47
CA ARG A 326 -11.26 -15.47 42.36
C ARG A 326 -10.85 -15.41 43.82
N ARG A 327 -9.71 -15.98 44.18
CA ARG A 327 -9.15 -15.92 45.55
C ARG A 327 -8.85 -14.47 45.97
N GLN A 328 -8.32 -13.65 45.07
CA GLN A 328 -8.01 -12.25 45.32
C GLN A 328 -9.28 -11.44 45.61
N VAL A 329 -10.32 -11.56 44.79
CA VAL A 329 -11.60 -10.85 45.02
C VAL A 329 -12.23 -11.30 46.33
N LYS A 330 -12.24 -12.62 46.58
CA LYS A 330 -12.76 -13.18 47.83
C LYS A 330 -12.01 -12.67 49.06
N SER A 331 -10.69 -12.54 48.97
CA SER A 331 -9.86 -11.99 50.04
C SER A 331 -10.12 -10.50 50.27
N LYS A 332 -10.31 -9.70 49.20
CA LYS A 332 -10.58 -8.26 49.31
C LYS A 332 -11.96 -7.97 49.93
N VAL A 333 -12.99 -8.68 49.47
CA VAL A 333 -14.36 -8.53 49.98
C VAL A 333 -14.50 -9.12 51.40
N GLY A 334 -13.76 -10.19 51.68
CA GLY A 334 -13.83 -10.96 52.91
C GLY A 334 -14.73 -12.19 52.77
N GLU A 335 -14.29 -13.32 53.34
CA GLU A 335 -14.97 -14.63 53.28
C GLU A 335 -16.46 -14.56 53.66
N LEU A 336 -16.77 -13.88 54.76
CA LEU A 336 -18.13 -13.77 55.30
C LEU A 336 -19.03 -12.94 54.38
N VAL A 337 -18.55 -11.78 53.95
CA VAL A 337 -19.28 -10.90 53.04
C VAL A 337 -19.49 -11.62 51.71
N TRP A 338 -18.46 -12.27 51.17
CA TRP A 338 -18.54 -13.05 49.95
C TRP A 338 -19.63 -14.12 50.01
N SER A 339 -19.75 -14.83 51.15
CA SER A 339 -20.78 -15.85 51.34
C SER A 339 -22.20 -15.29 51.49
N ALA A 340 -22.34 -14.02 51.89
CA ALA A 340 -23.63 -13.36 52.02
C ALA A 340 -24.18 -12.82 50.68
N LEU A 341 -23.32 -12.59 49.69
CA LEU A 341 -23.70 -12.07 48.37
C LEU A 341 -24.39 -13.14 47.51
N ASP A 342 -25.32 -12.73 46.65
CA ASP A 342 -25.96 -13.58 45.65
C ASP A 342 -24.91 -14.18 44.69
N GLN A 343 -25.16 -15.41 44.20
CA GLN A 343 -24.23 -16.11 43.30
C GLN A 343 -23.96 -15.34 42.00
N ARG A 344 -24.96 -14.58 41.50
CA ARG A 344 -24.77 -13.72 40.33
C ARG A 344 -23.90 -12.52 40.69
N SER A 345 -23.97 -12.01 41.91
CA SER A 345 -23.16 -10.86 42.36
C SER A 345 -21.71 -11.28 42.52
N GLN A 346 -21.46 -12.45 43.11
CA GLN A 346 -20.14 -13.09 43.14
C GLN A 346 -19.57 -13.26 41.73
N LYS A 347 -20.40 -13.70 40.77
CA LYS A 347 -20.01 -13.85 39.36
C LYS A 347 -19.64 -12.50 38.74
N ASP A 348 -20.46 -11.47 38.92
CA ASP A 348 -20.19 -10.13 38.38
C ASP A 348 -18.91 -9.53 38.99
N LEU A 349 -18.68 -9.67 40.30
CA LEU A 349 -17.42 -9.24 40.94
C LEU A 349 -16.20 -9.94 40.37
N TYR A 350 -16.29 -11.25 40.15
CA TYR A 350 -15.24 -12.01 39.50
C TYR A 350 -14.96 -11.51 38.06
N PHE A 351 -16.01 -11.27 37.26
CA PHE A 351 -15.84 -10.76 35.89
C PHE A 351 -15.30 -9.32 35.85
N ALA A 352 -15.68 -8.47 36.80
CA ALA A 352 -15.12 -7.13 36.92
C ALA A 352 -13.59 -7.17 37.05
N TYR A 353 -13.09 -8.01 37.96
CA TYR A 353 -11.67 -8.16 38.22
C TYR A 353 -10.94 -8.90 37.09
N LYS A 354 -11.58 -9.89 36.46
CA LYS A 354 -11.02 -10.54 35.28
C LYS A 354 -10.78 -9.51 34.16
N ASN A 355 -11.76 -8.66 33.87
CA ASN A 355 -11.63 -7.64 32.83
C ASN A 355 -10.59 -6.58 33.20
N HIS A 356 -10.54 -6.18 34.48
CA HIS A 356 -9.49 -5.28 34.98
C HIS A 356 -8.08 -5.85 34.78
N GLU A 357 -7.86 -7.12 35.12
CA GLU A 357 -6.56 -7.78 34.97
C GLU A 357 -6.18 -8.00 33.50
N ILE A 358 -7.14 -8.28 32.61
CA ILE A 358 -6.92 -8.34 31.16
C ILE A 358 -6.39 -6.99 30.66
N ILE A 359 -7.12 -5.91 30.95
CA ILE A 359 -6.73 -4.55 30.56
C ILE A 359 -5.34 -4.18 31.11
N ARG A 360 -5.07 -4.55 32.37
CA ARG A 360 -3.77 -4.30 33.02
C ARG A 360 -2.63 -5.10 32.40
N SER A 361 -2.90 -6.33 31.94
CA SER A 361 -1.91 -7.18 31.27
C SER A 361 -1.54 -6.70 29.87
N GLU A 362 -2.47 -6.00 29.20
CA GLU A 362 -2.27 -5.34 27.90
C GLU A 362 -1.56 -3.98 28.05
N GLY A 363 -0.44 -3.92 28.78
CA GLY A 363 0.22 -2.70 29.26
C GLY A 363 0.59 -1.61 28.22
N PHE A 364 0.40 -1.86 26.93
CA PHE A 364 0.54 -0.86 25.86
C PHE A 364 -0.68 0.08 25.74
N THR A 365 -1.86 -0.31 26.23
CA THR A 365 -3.12 0.45 26.07
C THR A 365 -3.61 1.11 27.36
N ALA A 366 -2.88 1.01 28.48
CA ALA A 366 -3.34 1.42 29.81
C ALA A 366 -3.89 2.86 29.90
N GLN A 367 -3.37 3.80 29.10
CA GLN A 367 -3.81 5.20 29.08
C GLN A 367 -5.09 5.44 28.27
N ILE A 368 -5.45 4.53 27.36
CA ILE A 368 -6.63 4.62 26.47
C ILE A 368 -7.63 3.49 26.80
N ALA A 369 -7.32 2.67 27.81
CA ALA A 369 -8.12 1.51 28.15
C ALA A 369 -9.47 1.91 28.75
N ASP A 370 -10.52 1.23 28.28
CA ASP A 370 -11.88 1.44 28.74
C ASP A 370 -12.25 0.41 29.83
N TYR A 371 -12.48 0.89 31.05
CA TYR A 371 -12.87 0.06 32.19
C TYR A 371 -14.39 -0.11 32.31
N SER A 372 -15.17 0.32 31.31
CA SER A 372 -16.64 0.34 31.37
C SER A 372 -17.25 -1.03 31.66
N GLU A 373 -16.78 -2.10 31.02
CA GLU A 373 -17.29 -3.45 31.29
C GLU A 373 -17.02 -3.86 32.75
N ALA A 374 -15.84 -3.55 33.29
CA ALA A 374 -15.53 -3.84 34.68
C ALA A 374 -16.40 -3.01 35.65
N GLY A 375 -16.59 -1.72 35.37
CA GLY A 375 -17.44 -0.84 36.16
C GLY A 375 -18.92 -1.21 36.13
N LEU A 376 -19.45 -1.61 34.97
CA LEU A 376 -20.83 -2.09 34.82
C LEU A 376 -21.09 -3.32 35.70
N ARG A 377 -20.15 -4.26 35.74
CA ARG A 377 -20.25 -5.47 36.56
C ARG A 377 -20.32 -5.14 38.05
N LEU A 378 -19.49 -4.22 38.53
CA LEU A 378 -19.56 -3.72 39.90
C LEU A 378 -20.93 -3.06 40.16
N GLY A 379 -21.39 -2.21 39.26
CA GLY A 379 -22.70 -1.56 39.33
C GLY A 379 -23.87 -2.55 39.44
N PHE A 380 -23.88 -3.62 38.64
CA PHE A 380 -24.91 -4.66 38.70
C PHE A 380 -24.91 -5.44 40.01
N ALA A 381 -23.74 -5.69 40.60
CA ALA A 381 -23.65 -6.31 41.91
C ALA A 381 -24.29 -5.40 42.96
N VAL A 382 -23.99 -4.09 42.96
CA VAL A 382 -24.58 -3.13 43.91
C VAL A 382 -26.09 -3.00 43.74
N GLU A 383 -26.59 -2.89 42.50
CA GLU A 383 -28.04 -2.85 42.22
C GLU A 383 -28.77 -4.08 42.78
N ARG A 384 -28.15 -5.27 42.65
CA ARG A 384 -28.75 -6.52 43.09
C ARG A 384 -28.79 -6.66 44.60
N GLU A 385 -27.74 -6.24 45.26
CA GLU A 385 -27.55 -6.42 46.71
C GLU A 385 -28.18 -5.30 47.53
N ILE A 386 -28.39 -4.11 46.94
CA ILE A 386 -28.89 -2.93 47.67
C ILE A 386 -30.25 -2.50 47.15
N ILE A 387 -30.34 -2.17 45.86
CA ILE A 387 -31.52 -1.53 45.27
C ILE A 387 -32.70 -2.50 45.22
N HIS A 388 -32.49 -3.71 44.71
CA HIS A 388 -33.56 -4.71 44.62
C HIS A 388 -34.16 -5.10 45.98
N PRO A 389 -33.39 -5.49 47.02
CA PRO A 389 -33.97 -5.88 48.30
C PRO A 389 -34.64 -4.70 49.01
N PHE A 390 -34.11 -3.48 48.90
CA PHE A 390 -34.71 -2.28 49.46
C PHE A 390 -36.11 -2.02 48.87
N PHE A 391 -36.20 -1.83 47.54
CA PHE A 391 -37.48 -1.48 46.91
C PHE A 391 -38.51 -2.60 46.97
N LYS A 392 -38.07 -3.87 46.91
CA LYS A 392 -38.96 -5.03 47.10
C LYS A 392 -39.57 -5.03 48.50
N SER A 393 -38.76 -4.84 49.53
CA SER A 393 -39.21 -4.86 50.92
C SER A 393 -40.05 -3.63 51.28
N LEU A 394 -39.69 -2.46 50.74
CA LEU A 394 -40.44 -1.22 50.91
C LEU A 394 -41.84 -1.32 50.28
N HIS A 395 -41.94 -1.85 49.06
CA HIS A 395 -43.23 -2.08 48.40
C HIS A 395 -44.11 -3.04 49.22
N GLN A 396 -43.55 -4.16 49.70
CA GLN A 396 -44.28 -5.10 50.56
C GLN A 396 -44.74 -4.45 51.88
N PHE A 397 -43.90 -3.61 52.48
CA PHE A 397 -44.24 -2.88 53.70
C PHE A 397 -45.41 -1.92 53.48
N LEU A 398 -45.41 -1.15 52.39
CA LEU A 398 -46.49 -0.20 52.10
C LEU A 398 -47.81 -0.91 51.81
N LEU A 399 -47.80 -2.02 51.04
CA LEU A 399 -48.98 -2.85 50.81
C LEU A 399 -49.58 -3.38 52.12
N THR A 400 -48.74 -3.78 53.08
CA THR A 400 -49.19 -4.34 54.37
C THR A 400 -49.75 -3.28 55.31
N ASN A 401 -49.29 -2.02 55.20
CA ASN A 401 -49.71 -0.92 56.08
C ASN A 401 -50.74 0.03 55.41
N GLY A 402 -51.35 -0.37 54.28
CA GLY A 402 -52.37 0.44 53.59
C GLY A 402 -51.84 1.74 52.98
N GLY A 403 -50.53 1.80 52.66
CA GLY A 403 -49.90 2.95 52.03
C GLY A 403 -50.19 3.05 50.52
N SER A 404 -49.88 4.20 49.93
CA SER A 404 -49.86 4.39 48.48
C SER A 404 -48.73 3.59 47.82
N ASP A 405 -48.92 3.19 46.57
CA ASP A 405 -47.87 2.62 45.71
C ASP A 405 -46.84 3.68 45.25
N GLU A 406 -46.77 4.82 45.94
CA GLU A 406 -45.87 5.93 45.66
C GLU A 406 -45.23 6.41 46.95
N ILE A 407 -43.92 6.63 46.92
CA ILE A 407 -43.17 7.23 48.02
C ILE A 407 -42.10 8.18 47.48
N GLY A 408 -42.14 9.45 47.90
CA GLY A 408 -41.16 10.45 47.48
C GLY A 408 -41.06 10.65 45.96
N GLY A 409 -42.17 10.51 45.23
CA GLY A 409 -42.22 10.59 43.76
C GLY A 409 -41.82 9.30 43.04
N VAL A 410 -41.43 8.24 43.77
CA VAL A 410 -41.11 6.93 43.20
C VAL A 410 -42.33 6.03 43.25
N MET A 411 -42.83 5.66 42.08
CA MET A 411 -43.92 4.70 41.94
C MET A 411 -43.39 3.27 42.06
N LEU A 412 -43.85 2.54 43.06
CA LEU A 412 -43.47 1.17 43.38
C LEU A 412 -44.34 0.15 42.63
N GLY A 413 -43.82 -1.06 42.49
CA GLY A 413 -44.53 -2.17 41.85
C GLY A 413 -43.66 -3.41 41.65
N ASN A 414 -44.29 -4.57 41.52
CA ASN A 414 -43.62 -5.87 41.44
C ASN A 414 -42.80 -6.10 40.16
N ARG A 415 -43.03 -5.33 39.09
CA ARG A 415 -42.34 -5.46 37.79
C ARG A 415 -41.56 -4.21 37.39
N LYS A 416 -41.44 -3.23 38.28
CA LYS A 416 -40.69 -2.01 37.97
C LYS A 416 -39.19 -2.23 38.16
N LYS A 417 -38.40 -1.59 37.32
CA LYS A 417 -36.96 -1.53 37.44
C LYS A 417 -36.59 -0.29 38.23
N TYR A 418 -35.76 -0.48 39.26
CA TYR A 418 -35.25 0.60 40.10
C TYR A 418 -33.77 0.76 39.82
N THR A 419 -33.27 1.99 39.83
CA THR A 419 -31.86 2.32 39.58
C THR A 419 -31.22 2.91 40.82
N LEU A 420 -29.88 2.93 40.86
CA LEU A 420 -29.12 3.47 41.99
C LEU A 420 -29.50 4.93 42.31
N GLY A 421 -29.72 5.77 41.29
CA GLY A 421 -30.10 7.17 41.48
C GLY A 421 -31.47 7.42 42.13
N MET A 422 -32.33 6.41 42.27
CA MET A 422 -33.65 6.56 42.90
C MET A 422 -33.59 6.47 44.43
N LEU A 423 -32.52 5.92 45.00
CA LEU A 423 -32.41 5.67 46.44
C LEU A 423 -31.87 6.86 47.25
N PRO A 424 -30.82 7.60 46.84
CA PRO A 424 -30.25 8.71 47.62
C PRO A 424 -31.28 9.74 48.10
N PRO A 425 -32.24 10.20 47.26
CA PRO A 425 -33.25 11.18 47.68
C PRO A 425 -34.22 10.65 48.76
N LEU A 426 -34.42 9.33 48.81
CA LEU A 426 -35.26 8.68 49.83
C LEU A 426 -34.52 8.51 51.15
N VAL A 427 -33.19 8.38 51.10
CA VAL A 427 -32.35 8.12 52.29
C VAL A 427 -31.98 9.42 53.00
N SER A 428 -31.60 10.47 52.26
CA SER A 428 -31.16 11.74 52.85
C SER A 428 -31.65 12.96 52.09
N ALA A 429 -31.81 14.07 52.80
CA ALA A 429 -32.11 15.38 52.21
C ALA A 429 -30.87 15.99 51.52
N GLN A 430 -29.68 15.61 51.97
CA GLN A 430 -28.40 16.15 51.52
C GLN A 430 -27.35 15.03 51.46
N TRP A 431 -26.50 15.05 50.44
CA TRP A 431 -25.41 14.09 50.27
C TRP A 431 -24.31 14.67 49.37
N TYR A 432 -23.14 14.04 49.35
CA TYR A 432 -22.04 14.40 48.47
C TYR A 432 -22.09 13.60 47.18
N SER A 433 -22.00 14.27 46.03
CA SER A 433 -21.93 13.68 44.70
C SER A 433 -20.70 14.20 43.94
N PHE A 434 -20.42 13.61 42.79
CA PHE A 434 -19.40 14.13 41.88
C PHE A 434 -19.90 15.36 41.14
N ARG A 435 -18.99 16.29 40.84
CA ARG A 435 -19.27 17.38 39.90
C ARG A 435 -19.32 16.84 38.47
N ASP A 436 -20.28 17.31 37.67
CA ASP A 436 -20.49 16.82 36.31
C ASP A 436 -19.33 17.16 35.35
N ASP A 437 -18.53 18.18 35.65
CA ASP A 437 -17.33 18.57 34.91
C ASP A 437 -16.08 17.79 35.35
N ALA A 438 -15.98 17.41 36.64
CA ALA A 438 -14.87 16.64 37.17
C ALA A 438 -14.78 15.24 36.55
N LEU A 439 -15.93 14.60 36.32
CA LEU A 439 -16.01 13.25 35.74
C LEU A 439 -15.69 13.17 34.24
N LYS A 440 -15.56 14.30 33.54
CA LYS A 440 -15.19 14.31 32.11
C LYS A 440 -13.68 14.30 31.87
N ARG A 441 -12.89 14.53 32.91
CA ARG A 441 -11.43 14.66 32.83
C ARG A 441 -10.76 13.29 32.75
N SER A 442 -9.66 13.19 32.01
CA SER A 442 -8.87 11.96 31.84
C SER A 442 -8.03 11.61 33.09
N SER A 443 -7.81 12.57 33.99
CA SER A 443 -7.09 12.40 35.25
C SER A 443 -7.92 12.80 36.48
N GLU A 444 -7.57 12.22 37.63
CA GLU A 444 -8.16 12.54 38.93
C GLU A 444 -7.82 13.98 39.33
N SER A 445 -8.81 14.68 39.90
CA SER A 445 -8.66 16.04 40.45
C SER A 445 -8.53 16.01 41.97
N GLU A 446 -8.09 17.12 42.58
CA GLU A 446 -8.05 17.23 44.04
C GLU A 446 -9.43 17.02 44.68
N GLU A 447 -9.47 16.46 45.90
CA GLU A 447 -10.70 16.00 46.58
C GLU A 447 -11.75 17.12 46.71
N ASP A 448 -11.33 18.36 46.94
CA ASP A 448 -12.20 19.53 47.09
C ASP A 448 -12.90 19.95 45.77
N ASP A 449 -12.27 19.66 44.63
CA ASP A 449 -12.80 19.94 43.30
C ASP A 449 -13.60 18.77 42.71
N LEU A 450 -13.45 17.57 43.27
CA LEU A 450 -14.11 16.36 42.79
C LEU A 450 -15.58 16.25 43.25
N TYR A 451 -15.86 16.70 44.48
CA TYR A 451 -17.17 16.53 45.11
C TYR A 451 -17.97 17.84 45.23
N CYS A 452 -19.28 17.71 45.27
CA CYS A 452 -20.20 18.79 45.63
C CYS A 452 -21.32 18.26 46.54
N MET A 453 -21.87 19.15 47.38
CA MET A 453 -23.02 18.81 48.21
C MET A 453 -24.31 19.02 47.42
N VAL A 454 -25.05 17.94 47.18
CA VAL A 454 -26.38 17.95 46.60
C VAL A 454 -27.40 18.15 47.72
N SER A 455 -28.35 19.05 47.52
CA SER A 455 -29.47 19.27 48.44
C SER A 455 -30.79 19.05 47.73
N PHE A 456 -31.52 18.03 48.14
CA PHE A 456 -32.80 17.62 47.58
C PHE A 456 -33.92 18.00 48.56
N GLY A 457 -34.04 19.30 48.82
CA GLY A 457 -34.99 19.86 49.77
C GLY A 457 -36.36 20.11 49.14
N ARG A 458 -37.38 19.33 49.57
CA ARG A 458 -38.86 19.48 49.40
C ARG A 458 -39.59 18.48 48.50
N GLN A 459 -38.93 17.55 47.81
CA GLN A 459 -39.66 16.57 46.97
C GLN A 459 -40.17 15.34 47.73
N VAL A 460 -39.49 14.89 48.79
CA VAL A 460 -40.02 13.82 49.67
C VAL A 460 -40.80 14.46 50.81
N SER A 461 -42.08 14.12 50.92
CA SER A 461 -42.97 14.65 51.96
C SER A 461 -42.52 14.22 53.37
N GLN A 462 -42.82 15.01 54.40
CA GLN A 462 -42.51 14.64 55.79
C GLN A 462 -43.22 13.34 56.20
N SER A 463 -44.44 13.10 55.68
CA SER A 463 -45.17 11.86 55.88
C SER A 463 -44.43 10.66 55.29
N ASP A 464 -43.88 10.80 54.08
CA ASP A 464 -43.12 9.72 53.45
C ASP A 464 -41.80 9.43 54.16
N ARG A 465 -41.13 10.46 54.69
CA ARG A 465 -39.94 10.26 55.54
C ARG A 465 -40.27 9.47 56.81
N GLN A 466 -41.39 9.77 57.47
CA GLN A 466 -41.84 9.00 58.64
C GLN A 466 -42.17 7.53 58.27
N LYS A 467 -42.77 7.29 57.11
CA LYS A 467 -43.01 5.92 56.61
C LYS A 467 -41.69 5.19 56.36
N LEU A 468 -40.69 5.85 55.75
CA LEU A 468 -39.36 5.28 55.51
C LEU A 468 -38.62 4.97 56.80
N GLU A 469 -38.67 5.86 57.80
CA GLU A 469 -38.07 5.63 59.12
C GLU A 469 -38.75 4.46 59.85
N THR A 470 -40.09 4.36 59.75
CA THR A 470 -40.85 3.23 60.30
C THR A 470 -40.53 1.92 59.56
N PHE A 471 -40.33 1.98 58.24
CA PHE A 471 -39.92 0.83 57.45
C PHE A 471 -38.52 0.35 57.86
N LEU A 472 -37.54 1.25 57.88
CA LEU A 472 -36.15 0.92 58.21
C LEU A 472 -36.02 0.37 59.63
N SER A 473 -36.76 0.90 60.61
CA SER A 473 -36.76 0.35 61.97
C SER A 473 -37.37 -1.05 62.10
N ARG A 474 -38.27 -1.44 61.19
CA ARG A 474 -38.92 -2.76 61.18
C ARG A 474 -38.27 -3.75 60.22
N TRP A 475 -37.45 -3.29 59.28
CA TRP A 475 -36.84 -4.13 58.25
C TRP A 475 -35.65 -4.89 58.81
N LYS A 476 -35.83 -6.20 59.02
CA LYS A 476 -34.76 -7.12 59.49
C LYS A 476 -33.78 -7.44 58.37
N HIS A 477 -32.96 -6.46 57.99
CA HIS A 477 -31.93 -6.59 56.97
C HIS A 477 -30.72 -5.71 57.33
N PRO A 478 -29.47 -6.16 57.10
CA PRO A 478 -28.25 -5.37 57.37
C PRO A 478 -28.26 -3.96 56.77
N LEU A 479 -28.85 -3.82 55.57
CA LEU A 479 -29.04 -2.53 54.90
C LEU A 479 -29.80 -1.51 55.75
N ALA A 480 -30.76 -1.95 56.57
CA ALA A 480 -31.57 -1.04 57.36
C ALA A 480 -30.75 -0.27 58.40
N GLU A 481 -29.82 -0.97 59.05
CA GLU A 481 -28.89 -0.35 60.00
C GLU A 481 -27.92 0.59 59.28
N TRP A 482 -27.32 0.13 58.17
CA TRP A 482 -26.39 0.95 57.39
C TRP A 482 -27.02 2.25 56.88
N LEU A 483 -28.25 2.19 56.37
CA LEU A 483 -29.00 3.36 55.92
C LEU A 483 -29.38 4.31 57.08
N ASN A 484 -29.63 3.78 58.28
CA ASN A 484 -30.01 4.59 59.45
C ASN A 484 -28.82 5.25 60.16
N THR A 485 -27.71 4.53 60.38
CA THR A 485 -26.57 5.05 61.15
C THR A 485 -25.79 6.14 60.42
N GLY A 486 -25.82 6.13 59.08
CA GLY A 486 -25.02 7.04 58.26
C GLY A 486 -25.75 7.50 57.00
N ALA A 487 -27.01 7.95 57.11
CA ALA A 487 -27.87 8.30 55.97
C ALA A 487 -27.20 9.21 54.92
N ILE A 488 -26.46 10.24 55.34
CA ILE A 488 -25.74 11.14 54.42
C ILE A 488 -24.63 10.38 53.68
N ALA A 489 -23.81 9.62 54.41
CA ALA A 489 -22.71 8.84 53.82
C ALA A 489 -23.22 7.73 52.90
N ALA A 490 -24.30 7.05 53.28
CA ALA A 490 -24.96 6.03 52.48
C ALA A 490 -25.52 6.61 51.18
N ALA A 491 -26.28 7.71 51.26
CA ALA A 491 -26.80 8.42 50.08
C ALA A 491 -25.65 8.90 49.17
N SER A 492 -24.56 9.42 49.75
CA SER A 492 -23.38 9.85 49.00
C SER A 492 -22.74 8.70 48.24
N THR A 493 -22.50 7.57 48.92
CA THR A 493 -21.88 6.38 48.34
C THR A 493 -22.73 5.82 47.20
N ILE A 494 -24.04 5.70 47.38
CA ILE A 494 -24.95 5.18 46.35
C ILE A 494 -24.98 6.11 45.13
N ASP A 495 -25.02 7.43 45.34
CA ASP A 495 -25.06 8.38 44.23
C ASP A 495 -23.72 8.45 43.46
N GLN A 496 -22.60 8.36 44.17
CA GLN A 496 -21.27 8.28 43.57
C GLN A 496 -21.12 7.03 42.70
N ILE A 497 -21.53 5.87 43.22
CA ILE A 497 -21.57 4.62 42.45
C ILE A 497 -22.49 4.77 41.22
N ASN A 498 -23.66 5.40 41.38
CA ASN A 498 -24.59 5.67 40.27
C ASN A 498 -23.95 6.50 39.16
N LYS A 499 -23.26 7.59 39.50
CA LYS A 499 -22.58 8.47 38.54
C LYS A 499 -21.50 7.72 37.75
N LEU A 500 -20.64 6.96 38.42
CA LEU A 500 -19.58 6.16 37.78
C LEU A 500 -20.15 5.01 36.93
N ARG A 501 -21.19 4.33 37.44
CA ARG A 501 -21.90 3.27 36.71
C ARG A 501 -22.63 3.80 35.47
N ASN A 502 -23.11 5.05 35.49
CA ASN A 502 -23.75 5.66 34.33
C ASN A 502 -22.72 5.96 33.24
N ILE A 503 -21.52 6.45 33.58
CA ILE A 503 -20.42 6.61 32.61
C ILE A 503 -20.13 5.27 31.93
N ALA A 504 -19.94 4.22 32.73
CA ALA A 504 -19.68 2.87 32.23
C ALA A 504 -20.80 2.30 31.33
N ALA A 505 -22.02 2.84 31.41
CA ALA A 505 -23.17 2.38 30.64
C ALA A 505 -23.37 3.12 29.32
N HIS A 506 -22.72 4.27 29.13
CA HIS A 506 -22.86 5.09 27.95
C HIS A 506 -21.76 4.76 26.95
N ALA A 507 -22.14 4.21 25.78
CA ALA A 507 -21.20 3.82 24.73
C ALA A 507 -20.35 4.97 24.17
N GLU A 508 -20.73 6.22 24.42
CA GLU A 508 -20.01 7.43 23.97
C GLU A 508 -18.95 7.90 24.97
N SER A 509 -18.83 7.27 26.14
CA SER A 509 -17.89 7.68 27.20
C SER A 509 -17.16 6.47 27.76
N SER A 510 -15.82 6.49 27.69
CA SER A 510 -14.99 5.46 28.32
C SER A 510 -14.85 5.71 29.81
N LEU A 511 -14.88 4.65 30.61
CA LEU A 511 -14.58 4.73 32.05
C LEU A 511 -13.06 4.70 32.24
N TYR A 512 -12.48 5.81 32.72
CA TYR A 512 -11.04 5.90 32.95
C TYR A 512 -10.59 5.07 34.16
N GLN A 513 -9.29 4.76 34.22
CA GLN A 513 -8.71 3.94 35.29
C GLN A 513 -8.98 4.51 36.69
N TRP A 514 -8.77 5.82 36.90
CA TRP A 514 -8.99 6.46 38.19
C TRP A 514 -10.47 6.40 38.62
N GLN A 515 -11.39 6.53 37.66
CA GLN A 515 -12.84 6.41 37.89
C GLN A 515 -13.22 4.99 38.32
N PHE A 516 -12.65 3.99 37.66
CA PHE A 516 -12.82 2.59 38.04
C PHE A 516 -12.22 2.32 39.44
N GLN A 517 -11.06 2.88 39.76
CA GLN A 517 -10.44 2.73 41.09
C GLN A 517 -11.30 3.32 42.21
N ILE A 518 -11.92 4.48 41.98
CA ILE A 518 -12.88 5.04 42.94
C ILE A 518 -14.11 4.13 43.06
N LEU A 519 -14.64 3.63 41.95
CA LEU A 519 -15.78 2.70 41.97
C LEU A 519 -15.44 1.40 42.73
N ASP A 520 -14.27 0.82 42.49
CA ASP A 520 -13.76 -0.36 43.21
C ASP A 520 -13.60 -0.07 44.71
N ALA A 521 -13.04 1.08 45.06
CA ALA A 521 -12.89 1.51 46.45
C ALA A 521 -14.23 1.70 47.16
N LEU A 522 -15.25 2.26 46.49
CA LEU A 522 -16.59 2.42 47.07
C LEU A 522 -17.30 1.07 47.25
N VAL A 523 -17.11 0.12 46.33
CA VAL A 523 -17.83 -1.16 46.33
C VAL A 523 -17.14 -2.22 47.22
N ILE A 524 -15.84 -2.42 47.00
CA ILE A 524 -15.04 -3.48 47.62
C ILE A 524 -14.23 -2.94 48.80
N GLY A 525 -13.73 -1.71 48.68
CA GLY A 525 -12.91 -1.06 49.69
C GLY A 525 -11.49 -0.76 49.20
N SER A 526 -10.84 0.17 49.88
CA SER A 526 -9.42 0.48 49.71
C SER A 526 -8.63 0.07 50.97
N GLU A 527 -7.33 0.35 50.97
CA GLU A 527 -6.49 0.16 52.17
C GLU A 527 -6.95 1.03 53.35
N THR A 528 -7.62 2.16 53.06
CA THR A 528 -7.99 3.18 54.05
C THR A 528 -9.47 3.21 54.38
N LYS A 529 -10.35 2.70 53.49
CA LYS A 529 -11.81 2.73 53.66
C LYS A 529 -12.43 1.37 53.36
N CYS A 530 -13.43 0.98 54.16
CA CYS A 530 -14.21 -0.22 53.88
C CYS A 530 -15.17 0.03 52.71
N GLY A 531 -15.32 -0.95 51.81
CA GLY A 531 -16.32 -0.87 50.75
C GLY A 531 -17.73 -1.15 51.27
N ILE A 532 -18.74 -0.72 50.50
CA ILE A 532 -20.16 -0.78 50.85
C ILE A 532 -20.61 -2.19 51.27
N PHE A 533 -20.17 -3.26 50.59
CA PHE A 533 -20.56 -4.62 50.96
C PHE A 533 -20.04 -5.02 52.34
N ARG A 534 -18.81 -4.59 52.68
CA ARG A 534 -18.26 -4.85 54.00
C ARG A 534 -18.99 -4.02 55.04
N GLU A 535 -19.28 -2.75 54.78
CA GLU A 535 -20.04 -1.92 55.73
C GLU A 535 -21.43 -2.49 56.05
N ILE A 536 -22.13 -3.02 55.04
CA ILE A 536 -23.46 -3.61 55.17
C ILE A 536 -23.40 -4.95 55.91
N TYR A 537 -22.52 -5.86 55.50
CA TYR A 537 -22.57 -7.25 55.97
C TYR A 537 -21.62 -7.57 57.14
N SER A 538 -20.64 -6.71 57.46
CA SER A 538 -19.68 -6.97 58.55
C SER A 538 -20.22 -6.69 59.95
N LYS A 539 -21.25 -5.87 60.10
CA LYS A 539 -21.78 -5.45 61.42
C LYS A 539 -22.84 -6.39 62.01
N ASN A 540 -23.38 -7.31 61.22
CA ASN A 540 -24.39 -8.30 61.66
C ASN A 540 -23.85 -9.44 62.54
N GLN A 541 -22.70 -9.27 63.20
CA GLN A 541 -22.11 -10.28 64.10
C GLN A 541 -21.76 -9.71 65.49
N LYS A 542 -22.73 -9.08 66.14
CA LYS A 542 -22.77 -9.06 67.61
C LYS A 542 -24.09 -9.61 68.11
#